data_AF-A0A358AS07-F1
#
_entry.id   AF-A0A358AS07-F1
#
_cell.length_a   1.000
_cell.length_b   1.000
_cell.length_c   1.000
_cell.angle_alpha   90.00
_cell.angle_beta   90.00
_cell.angle_gamma   90.00
#
_symmetry.space_group_name_H-M   'P 1'
#
loop_
_entity.id
_entity.type
_entity.pdbx_description
1 polymer ?
#
loop_
_entity_poly.entity_id
_entity_poly.type
_entity_poly.pdbx_seq_one_letter_code
_entity_poly.pdbx_strand_id
1 'polypeptide(L)'
;MVVAIIVVALIAVVGVMYYRNIFQLKSMVVGFFISQDAQYAEAIAAGEEYKVKMEELNQRQLELADKEKQLADKEADLLAAEEAAQSEQGDMSTSGTVGGEAGQQQVVQMYESMSVENAATILNQTADNGWIANLLMQMEDQRKASRILAALDVDKAIAITQLMSE
;
A
#
# COMPACT_ATOMS: atom_id res chain seq x y z
N MET A 1 61.22 67.06 42.73
CA MET A 1 60.42 65.88 43.14
C MET A 1 59.14 65.74 42.31
N VAL A 2 58.32 66.80 42.16
CA VAL A 2 57.07 66.79 41.37
C VAL A 2 57.26 66.38 39.90
N VAL A 3 58.30 66.88 39.23
CA VAL A 3 58.57 66.56 37.81
C VAL A 3 58.85 65.07 37.58
N ALA A 4 59.58 64.42 38.50
CA ALA A 4 59.89 62.99 38.38
C ALA A 4 58.63 62.11 38.51
N ILE A 5 57.69 62.50 39.37
CA ILE A 5 56.41 61.81 39.56
C ILE A 5 55.55 61.91 38.29
N ILE A 6 55.54 63.08 37.64
CA ILE A 6 54.79 63.30 36.39
C ILE A 6 55.33 62.41 35.26
N VAL A 7 56.66 62.28 35.14
CA VAL A 7 57.28 61.44 34.09
C VAL A 7 56.94 59.96 34.30
N VAL A 8 56.99 59.45 35.53
CA VAL A 8 56.62 58.07 35.83
C VAL A 8 55.13 57.80 35.55
N ALA A 9 54.25 58.75 35.88
CA ALA A 9 52.83 58.66 35.57
C ALA A 9 52.56 58.61 34.06
N LEU A 10 53.27 59.40 33.26
CA LEU A 10 53.14 59.38 31.80
C LEU A 10 53.59 58.04 31.20
N ILE A 11 54.71 57.48 31.67
CA ILE A 11 55.20 56.17 31.22
C ILE A 11 54.19 55.07 31.56
N ALA A 12 53.59 55.11 32.75
CA ALA A 12 52.55 54.15 33.15
C ALA A 12 51.29 54.26 32.28
N VAL A 13 50.83 55.47 31.98
CA VAL A 13 49.66 55.70 31.10
C VAL A 13 49.92 55.20 29.68
N VAL A 14 51.09 55.49 29.12
CA VAL A 14 51.49 55.01 27.79
C VAL A 14 51.60 53.48 27.80
N GLY A 15 52.19 52.88 28.84
CA GLY A 15 52.27 51.43 29.01
C GLY A 15 50.90 50.76 29.04
N VAL A 16 49.94 51.32 29.79
CA VAL A 16 48.57 50.80 29.86
C VAL A 16 47.85 50.94 28.52
N MET A 17 48.03 52.05 27.79
CA MET A 17 47.43 52.21 26.46
C MET A 17 47.97 51.18 25.46
N TYR A 18 49.28 50.94 25.45
CA TYR A 18 49.89 49.93 24.59
C TYR A 18 49.41 48.52 24.94
N TYR A 19 49.34 48.18 26.23
CA TYR A 19 48.90 46.87 26.68
C TYR A 19 47.44 46.61 26.30
N ARG A 20 46.57 47.62 26.47
CA ARG A 20 45.16 47.52 26.10
C ARG A 20 44.96 47.37 24.59
N ASN A 21 45.76 48.05 23.77
CA ASN A 21 45.70 47.94 22.31
C ASN A 21 46.12 46.54 21.82
N ILE A 22 47.22 46.00 22.35
CA ILE A 22 47.71 44.65 21.98
C ILE A 22 46.72 43.56 22.43
N PHE A 23 46.13 43.71 23.62
CA PHE A 23 45.19 42.72 24.15
C PHE A 23 43.88 42.69 23.34
N GLN A 24 43.38 43.86 22.91
CA GLN A 24 42.21 43.94 22.04
C GLN A 24 42.47 43.32 20.67
N LEU A 25 43.64 43.58 20.07
CA LEU A 25 44.04 42.96 18.79
C LEU A 25 44.07 41.43 18.89
N LYS A 26 44.66 40.88 19.97
CA LYS A 26 44.69 39.43 20.20
C LYS A 26 43.28 38.83 20.31
N SER A 27 42.36 39.49 21.02
CA SER A 27 40.98 39.00 21.14
C SER A 27 40.22 39.03 19.82
N MET A 28 40.47 40.03 18.98
CA MET A 28 39.83 40.17 17.68
C MET A 28 40.33 39.11 16.69
N VAL A 29 41.64 38.83 16.68
CA VAL A 29 42.24 37.81 15.83
C VAL A 29 41.78 36.41 16.25
N VAL A 30 41.76 36.09 17.55
CA VAL A 30 41.25 34.80 18.05
C VAL A 30 39.76 34.65 17.76
N GLY A 31 38.96 35.70 17.95
CA GLY A 31 37.53 35.70 17.61
C GLY A 31 37.27 35.49 16.12
N PHE A 32 38.09 36.07 15.24
CA PHE A 32 37.99 35.89 13.79
C PHE A 32 38.27 34.44 13.36
N PHE A 33 39.31 33.80 13.92
CA PHE A 33 39.62 32.40 13.61
C PHE A 33 38.55 31.44 14.15
N ILE A 34 38.05 31.65 15.37
CA ILE A 34 36.95 30.84 15.93
C ILE A 34 35.66 31.01 15.10
N SER A 35 35.35 32.22 14.64
CA SER A 35 34.16 32.48 13.82
C SER A 35 34.25 31.85 12.42
N GLN A 36 35.45 31.80 11.83
CA GLN A 36 35.63 31.10 10.56
C GLN A 36 35.47 29.59 10.74
N ASP A 37 36.07 29.01 11.76
CA ASP A 37 36.00 27.56 12.00
C ASP A 37 34.56 27.09 12.23
N ALA A 38 33.77 27.85 12.98
CA ALA A 38 32.35 27.59 13.19
C ALA A 38 31.53 27.71 11.89
N GLN A 39 31.76 28.75 11.09
CA GLN A 39 31.06 28.93 9.80
C GLN A 39 31.45 27.89 8.77
N TYR A 40 32.71 27.46 8.74
CA TYR A 40 33.17 26.36 7.88
C TYR A 40 32.58 25.02 8.32
N ALA A 41 32.52 24.74 9.62
CA ALA A 41 31.88 23.54 10.15
C ALA A 41 30.38 23.48 9.80
N GLU A 42 29.67 24.60 9.93
CA GLU A 42 28.24 24.71 9.58
C GLU A 42 28.02 24.55 8.06
N ALA A 43 28.88 25.15 7.23
CA ALA A 43 28.81 24.98 5.77
C ALA A 43 29.11 23.55 5.31
N ILE A 44 30.05 22.85 5.96
CA ILE A 44 30.35 21.44 5.69
C ILE A 44 29.14 20.57 6.11
N ALA A 45 28.58 20.80 7.29
CA ALA A 45 27.40 20.08 7.77
C ALA A 45 26.18 20.28 6.85
N ALA A 46 25.92 21.52 6.42
CA ALA A 46 24.85 21.82 5.46
C ALA A 46 25.11 21.18 4.08
N GLY A 47 26.37 21.12 3.64
CA GLY A 47 26.77 20.45 2.41
C GLY A 47 26.61 18.92 2.47
N GLU A 48 26.91 18.30 3.62
CA GLU A 48 26.68 16.88 3.86
C GLU A 48 25.20 16.56 3.94
N GLU A 49 24.41 17.36 4.67
CA GLU A 49 22.96 17.20 4.75
C GLU A 49 22.29 17.33 3.37
N TYR A 50 22.74 18.29 2.55
CA TYR A 50 22.28 18.43 1.17
C TYR A 50 22.61 17.19 0.31
N LYS A 51 23.82 16.63 0.45
CA LYS A 51 24.21 15.41 -0.28
C LYS A 51 23.36 14.21 0.12
N VAL A 52 23.16 13.99 1.41
CA VAL A 52 22.33 12.90 1.94
C VAL A 52 20.90 13.03 1.41
N LYS A 53 20.33 14.24 1.47
CA LYS A 53 18.97 14.50 0.98
C LYS A 53 18.84 14.31 -0.52
N MET A 54 19.87 14.66 -1.29
CA MET A 54 19.89 14.44 -2.73
C MET A 54 20.00 12.95 -3.08
N GLU A 55 20.77 12.18 -2.32
CA GLU A 55 20.87 10.73 -2.48
C GLU A 55 19.55 10.02 -2.11
N GLU A 56 18.87 10.46 -1.04
CA GLU A 56 17.54 9.98 -0.66
C GLU A 56 16.50 10.28 -1.77
N LEU A 57 16.51 11.49 -2.33
CA LEU A 57 15.60 11.84 -3.42
C LEU A 57 15.86 11.00 -4.67
N ASN A 58 17.12 10.72 -4.98
CA ASN A 58 17.47 9.89 -6.14
C ASN A 58 17.03 8.43 -5.93
N GLN A 59 17.19 7.89 -4.71
CA GLN A 59 16.66 6.56 -4.37
C GLN A 59 15.14 6.51 -4.46
N ARG A 60 14.43 7.53 -3.94
CA ARG A 60 12.97 7.60 -4.07
C ARG A 60 12.51 7.72 -5.51
N GLN A 61 13.24 8.45 -6.36
CA GLN A 61 12.93 8.50 -7.80
C GLN A 61 13.08 7.13 -8.46
N LEU A 62 14.15 6.39 -8.15
CA LEU A 62 14.32 5.03 -8.65
C LEU A 62 13.22 4.09 -8.16
N GLU A 63 12.86 4.15 -6.87
CA GLU A 63 11.78 3.35 -6.31
C GLU A 63 10.42 3.67 -6.95
N LEU A 64 10.15 4.96 -7.21
CA LEU A 64 8.93 5.37 -7.90
C LEU A 64 8.92 4.90 -9.35
N ALA A 65 10.03 5.01 -10.08
CA ALA A 65 10.11 4.51 -11.45
C ALA A 65 9.90 2.98 -11.52
N ASP A 66 10.45 2.23 -10.57
CA ASP A 66 10.21 0.78 -10.46
C ASP A 66 8.74 0.48 -10.12
N LYS A 67 8.12 1.26 -9.24
CA LYS A 67 6.69 1.12 -8.91
C LYS A 67 5.79 1.47 -10.08
N GLU A 68 6.09 2.53 -10.83
CA GLU A 68 5.37 2.90 -12.04
C GLU A 68 5.45 1.79 -13.08
N LYS A 69 6.64 1.19 -13.27
CA LYS A 69 6.80 0.05 -14.16
C LYS A 69 5.98 -1.16 -13.70
N GLN A 70 6.03 -1.50 -12.40
CA GLN A 70 5.23 -2.59 -11.85
C GLN A 70 3.73 -2.35 -11.98
N LEU A 71 3.28 -1.10 -11.86
CA LEU A 71 1.89 -0.73 -12.06
C LEU A 71 1.50 -0.84 -13.53
N ALA A 72 2.34 -0.37 -14.46
CA ALA A 72 2.09 -0.52 -15.89
C ALA A 72 2.02 -2.00 -16.30
N ASP A 73 2.90 -2.84 -15.77
CA ASP A 73 2.89 -4.28 -16.02
C ASP A 73 1.59 -4.91 -15.45
N LYS A 74 1.17 -4.51 -14.24
CA LYS A 74 -0.10 -4.98 -13.64
C LYS A 74 -1.33 -4.48 -14.38
N GLU A 75 -1.32 -3.25 -14.88
CA GLU A 75 -2.42 -2.71 -15.70
C GLU A 75 -2.51 -3.45 -17.02
N ALA A 76 -1.37 -3.79 -17.65
CA ALA A 76 -1.33 -4.62 -18.85
C ALA A 76 -1.86 -6.04 -18.57
N ASP A 77 -1.46 -6.66 -17.46
CA ASP A 77 -1.96 -7.97 -17.05
C ASP A 77 -3.46 -7.94 -16.74
N LEU A 78 -3.95 -6.87 -16.08
CA LEU A 78 -5.38 -6.70 -15.80
C LEU A 78 -6.18 -6.45 -17.06
N LEU A 79 -5.67 -5.65 -18.01
CA LEU A 79 -6.29 -5.47 -19.32
C LEU A 79 -6.34 -6.78 -20.10
N ALA A 80 -5.27 -7.57 -20.10
CA ALA A 80 -5.26 -8.88 -20.75
C ALA A 80 -6.21 -9.87 -20.06
N ALA A 81 -6.29 -9.83 -18.72
CA ALA A 81 -7.23 -10.64 -17.95
C ALA A 81 -8.69 -10.18 -18.16
N GLU A 82 -8.94 -8.88 -18.30
CA GLU A 82 -10.25 -8.32 -18.60
C GLU A 82 -10.68 -8.63 -20.03
N GLU A 83 -9.78 -8.57 -21.01
CA GLU A 83 -10.05 -9.02 -22.38
C GLU A 83 -10.31 -10.53 -22.44
N ALA A 84 -9.56 -11.34 -21.68
CA ALA A 84 -9.82 -12.78 -21.55
C ALA A 84 -11.18 -13.03 -20.88
N ALA A 85 -11.49 -12.34 -19.79
CA ALA A 85 -12.78 -12.44 -19.11
C ALA A 85 -13.93 -11.93 -19.98
N GLN A 86 -13.75 -10.86 -20.77
CA GLN A 86 -14.73 -10.39 -21.73
C GLN A 86 -14.86 -11.32 -22.94
N SER A 87 -13.82 -12.06 -23.32
CA SER A 87 -13.94 -13.09 -24.34
C SER A 87 -14.72 -14.30 -23.83
N GLU A 88 -14.50 -14.71 -22.57
CA GLU A 88 -15.30 -15.75 -21.90
C GLU A 88 -16.74 -15.27 -21.64
N GLN A 89 -16.92 -14.00 -21.25
CA GLN A 89 -18.22 -13.38 -21.02
C GLN A 89 -18.92 -12.98 -22.33
N GLY A 90 -18.19 -12.80 -23.42
CA GLY A 90 -18.69 -12.59 -24.77
C GLY A 90 -19.17 -13.89 -25.40
N ASP A 91 -18.50 -15.00 -25.10
CA ASP A 91 -19.02 -16.36 -25.37
C ASP A 91 -20.26 -16.65 -24.50
N MET A 92 -20.28 -16.14 -23.26
CA MET A 92 -21.43 -16.23 -22.34
C MET A 92 -22.58 -15.25 -22.69
N SER A 93 -22.31 -14.10 -23.30
CA SER A 93 -23.31 -13.07 -23.67
C SER A 93 -23.87 -13.28 -25.07
N THR A 94 -23.14 -13.95 -25.96
CA THR A 94 -23.66 -14.39 -27.27
C THR A 94 -24.46 -15.69 -27.13
N SER A 95 -24.29 -16.42 -26.02
CA SER A 95 -25.19 -17.48 -25.56
C SER A 95 -26.22 -16.97 -24.56
N GLY A 96 -27.06 -16.03 -25.01
CA GLY A 96 -28.44 -15.85 -24.59
C GLY A 96 -28.76 -15.73 -23.10
N THR A 97 -29.17 -14.53 -22.68
CA THR A 97 -30.16 -14.32 -21.61
C THR A 97 -29.85 -14.97 -20.26
N VAL A 98 -29.40 -14.16 -19.29
CA VAL A 98 -29.41 -14.47 -17.83
C VAL A 98 -30.85 -14.62 -17.28
N GLY A 99 -31.80 -15.01 -18.12
CA GLY A 99 -33.19 -15.30 -17.78
C GLY A 99 -33.82 -16.39 -18.66
N GLY A 100 -33.01 -17.17 -19.39
CA GLY A 100 -33.46 -18.29 -20.23
C GLY A 100 -32.80 -19.62 -19.83
N GLU A 101 -33.40 -20.73 -20.25
CA GLU A 101 -33.07 -22.13 -19.93
C GLU A 101 -31.56 -22.48 -20.00
N ALA A 102 -30.79 -21.78 -20.85
CA ALA A 102 -29.34 -21.98 -21.00
C ALA A 102 -28.53 -21.54 -19.76
N GLY A 103 -28.91 -20.44 -19.11
CA GLY A 103 -28.27 -20.00 -17.86
C GLY A 103 -28.56 -20.98 -16.71
N GLN A 104 -29.73 -21.61 -16.72
CA GLN A 104 -30.10 -22.60 -15.71
C GLN A 104 -29.29 -23.89 -15.86
N GLN A 105 -29.04 -24.35 -17.10
CA GLN A 105 -28.21 -25.53 -17.37
C GLN A 105 -26.75 -25.34 -16.93
N GLN A 106 -26.17 -24.16 -17.12
CA GLN A 106 -24.81 -23.87 -16.64
C GLN A 106 -24.72 -23.94 -15.11
N VAL A 107 -25.73 -23.42 -14.42
CA VAL A 107 -25.79 -23.52 -12.96
C VAL A 107 -25.92 -24.97 -12.51
N VAL A 108 -26.77 -25.77 -13.15
CA VAL A 108 -26.88 -27.22 -12.87
C VAL A 108 -25.51 -27.90 -13.01
N GLN A 109 -24.81 -27.68 -14.12
CA GLN A 109 -23.48 -28.27 -14.35
C GLN A 109 -22.43 -27.82 -13.32
N MET A 110 -22.51 -26.58 -12.83
CA MET A 110 -21.63 -26.10 -11.77
C MET A 110 -21.85 -26.89 -10.47
N TYR A 111 -23.10 -27.14 -10.07
CA TYR A 111 -23.41 -27.96 -8.89
C TYR A 111 -23.10 -29.45 -9.11
N GLU A 112 -23.21 -29.94 -10.34
CA GLU A 112 -22.80 -31.30 -10.70
C GLU A 112 -21.30 -31.53 -10.71
N SER A 113 -20.48 -30.50 -10.88
CA SER A 113 -19.03 -30.59 -10.74
C SER A 113 -18.54 -30.33 -9.30
N MET A 114 -19.39 -29.75 -8.45
CA MET A 114 -19.07 -29.42 -7.06
C MET A 114 -19.13 -30.63 -6.10
N SER A 115 -18.40 -30.62 -4.98
CA SER A 115 -18.58 -31.65 -3.95
C SER A 115 -19.94 -31.53 -3.26
N VAL A 116 -20.45 -32.64 -2.71
CA VAL A 116 -21.76 -32.70 -2.05
C VAL A 116 -21.81 -31.72 -0.86
N GLU A 117 -20.73 -31.65 -0.08
CA GLU A 117 -20.62 -30.84 1.11
C GLU A 117 -20.59 -29.34 0.80
N ASN A 118 -19.87 -28.96 -0.25
CA ASN A 118 -19.80 -27.56 -0.69
C ASN A 118 -21.14 -27.11 -1.27
N ALA A 119 -21.76 -27.96 -2.10
CA ALA A 119 -23.09 -27.70 -2.64
C ALA A 119 -24.11 -27.51 -1.52
N ALA A 120 -24.14 -28.42 -0.54
CA ALA A 120 -25.06 -28.32 0.60
C ALA A 120 -24.83 -27.06 1.44
N THR A 121 -23.56 -26.68 1.68
CA THR A 121 -23.22 -25.45 2.42
C THR A 121 -23.77 -24.21 1.73
N ILE A 122 -23.61 -24.11 0.40
CA ILE A 122 -24.11 -22.97 -0.37
C ILE A 122 -25.64 -22.97 -0.37
N LEU A 123 -26.28 -24.11 -0.61
CA LEU A 123 -27.74 -24.22 -0.65
C LEU A 123 -28.40 -23.96 0.72
N ASN A 124 -27.72 -24.29 1.82
CA ASN A 124 -28.16 -23.90 3.17
C ASN A 124 -28.14 -22.39 3.39
N GLN A 125 -27.36 -21.62 2.62
CA GLN A 125 -27.37 -20.15 2.67
C GLN A 125 -28.36 -19.52 1.69
N THR A 126 -28.79 -20.26 0.66
CA THR A 126 -29.78 -19.80 -0.33
C THR A 126 -31.18 -19.70 0.27
N ALA A 127 -31.85 -18.56 0.15
CA ALA A 127 -33.17 -18.33 0.75
C ALA A 127 -34.33 -19.01 -0.01
N ASP A 128 -34.20 -19.17 -1.32
CA ASP A 128 -35.28 -19.66 -2.19
C ASP A 128 -35.27 -21.19 -2.30
N ASN A 129 -36.14 -21.84 -1.53
CA ASN A 129 -36.29 -23.29 -1.56
C ASN A 129 -36.88 -23.82 -2.89
N GLY A 130 -37.69 -23.03 -3.60
CA GLY A 130 -38.27 -23.41 -4.89
C GLY A 130 -37.22 -23.45 -5.99
N TRP A 131 -36.31 -22.48 -5.98
CA TRP A 131 -35.14 -22.50 -6.86
C TRP A 131 -34.24 -23.72 -6.59
N ILE A 132 -34.00 -24.06 -5.31
CA ILE A 132 -33.18 -25.24 -4.95
C ILE A 132 -33.85 -26.54 -5.42
N ALA A 133 -35.17 -26.67 -5.21
CA ALA A 133 -35.93 -27.82 -5.69
C ALA A 133 -35.79 -27.98 -7.21
N ASN A 134 -35.97 -26.88 -7.96
CA ASN A 134 -35.85 -26.89 -9.41
C ASN A 134 -34.42 -27.24 -9.88
N LEU A 135 -33.40 -26.71 -9.21
CA LEU A 135 -32.00 -27.03 -9.48
C LEU A 135 -31.74 -28.54 -9.31
N LEU A 136 -32.14 -29.11 -8.17
CA LEU A 136 -31.90 -30.53 -7.87
C LEU A 136 -32.67 -31.46 -8.81
N MET A 137 -33.89 -31.09 -9.22
CA MET A 137 -34.67 -31.85 -10.19
C MET A 137 -34.03 -31.86 -11.58
N GLN A 138 -33.32 -30.79 -11.95
CA GLN A 138 -32.70 -30.65 -13.26
C GLN A 138 -31.30 -31.29 -13.36
N MET A 139 -30.73 -31.77 -12.25
CA MET A 139 -29.46 -32.51 -12.28
C MET A 139 -29.61 -33.82 -13.04
N GLU A 140 -28.64 -34.14 -13.90
CA GLU A 140 -28.53 -35.44 -14.55
C GLU A 140 -28.20 -36.54 -13.53
N ASP A 141 -27.29 -36.28 -12.59
CA ASP A 141 -26.96 -37.22 -11.51
C ASP A 141 -27.93 -37.09 -10.32
N GLN A 142 -29.05 -37.81 -10.44
CA GLN A 142 -30.08 -37.90 -9.40
C GLN A 142 -29.57 -38.48 -8.06
N ARG A 143 -28.52 -39.32 -8.09
CA ARG A 143 -27.93 -39.84 -6.84
C ARG A 143 -27.15 -38.75 -6.13
N LYS A 144 -26.44 -37.91 -6.88
CA LYS A 144 -25.76 -36.74 -6.34
C LYS A 144 -26.75 -35.72 -5.82
N ALA A 145 -27.81 -35.42 -6.56
CA ALA A 145 -28.89 -34.54 -6.10
C ALA A 145 -29.47 -35.02 -4.76
N SER A 146 -29.75 -36.32 -4.64
CA SER A 146 -30.24 -36.94 -3.39
C SER A 146 -29.25 -36.82 -2.23
N ARG A 147 -27.94 -36.96 -2.49
CA ARG A 147 -26.90 -36.80 -1.47
C ARG A 147 -26.74 -35.35 -1.03
N ILE A 148 -26.85 -34.40 -1.96
CA ILE A 148 -26.85 -32.97 -1.66
C ILE A 148 -28.06 -32.64 -0.78
N LEU A 149 -29.26 -33.11 -1.16
CA LEU A 149 -30.48 -32.95 -0.38
C LEU A 149 -30.34 -33.53 1.04
N ALA A 150 -29.74 -34.71 1.19
CA ALA A 150 -29.50 -35.34 2.48
C ALA A 150 -28.43 -34.63 3.34
N ALA A 151 -27.60 -33.78 2.74
CA ALA A 151 -26.58 -32.99 3.41
C ALA A 151 -27.06 -31.57 3.78
N LEU A 152 -28.27 -31.17 3.37
CA LEU A 152 -28.89 -29.91 3.78
C LEU A 152 -29.34 -29.94 5.24
N ASP A 153 -29.60 -28.76 5.79
CA ASP A 153 -30.25 -28.64 7.09
C ASP A 153 -31.62 -29.34 7.06
N VAL A 154 -31.96 -30.05 8.14
CA VAL A 154 -33.14 -30.94 8.19
C VAL A 154 -34.43 -30.21 7.78
N ASP A 155 -34.66 -29.00 8.30
CA ASP A 155 -35.86 -28.22 8.00
C ASP A 155 -35.92 -27.80 6.53
N LYS A 156 -34.77 -27.46 5.94
CA LYS A 156 -34.66 -27.13 4.51
C LYS A 156 -34.85 -28.35 3.63
N ALA A 157 -34.21 -29.47 3.97
CA ALA A 157 -34.34 -30.72 3.24
C ALA A 157 -35.82 -31.15 3.16
N ILE A 158 -36.57 -31.05 4.26
CA ILE A 158 -38.00 -31.35 4.31
C ILE A 158 -38.79 -30.42 3.38
N ALA A 159 -38.58 -29.10 3.49
CA ALA A 159 -39.30 -28.12 2.68
C ALA A 159 -39.03 -28.31 1.17
N ILE A 160 -37.78 -28.56 0.80
CA ILE A 160 -37.40 -28.81 -0.60
C ILE A 160 -37.98 -30.14 -1.10
N THR A 161 -37.96 -31.19 -0.28
CA THR A 161 -38.56 -32.48 -0.66
C THR A 161 -40.06 -32.36 -0.92
N GLN A 162 -40.78 -31.56 -0.13
CA GLN A 162 -42.21 -31.29 -0.35
C GLN A 162 -42.42 -30.60 -1.70
N LEU A 163 -41.64 -29.57 -2.02
CA LEU A 163 -41.72 -28.84 -3.29
C LEU A 163 -41.39 -29.73 -4.50
N MET A 164 -40.50 -30.71 -4.36
CA MET A 164 -40.18 -31.67 -5.43
C MET A 164 -41.27 -32.75 -5.62
N SER A 165 -42.21 -32.87 -4.68
CA SER A 165 -43.30 -33.85 -4.72
C SER A 165 -44.64 -33.30 -5.20
N GLU A 166 -44.72 -31.98 -5.40
CA GLU A 166 -45.86 -31.28 -6.01
C GLU A 166 -45.77 -31.28 -7.55
#